data_AF-A0ABD0PXD6-F1
#
_entry.id   AF-A0ABD0PXD6-F1
#
_cell.length_a   1.000
_cell.length_b   1.000
_cell.length_c   1.000
_cell.angle_alpha   90.00
_cell.angle_beta   90.00
_cell.angle_gamma   90.00
#
_symmetry.space_group_name_H-M   'P 1'
#
loop_
_entity.id
_entity.type
_entity.pdbx_description
1 polymer ?
#
loop_
_entity_poly.entity_id
_entity_poly.type
_entity_poly.pdbx_seq_one_letter_code
_entity_poly.pdbx_strand_id
1 'polypeptide(L)'
;GDPLLRDCETLIDRYHSLGILLENQAEVHKTLDDQTETFQTNAEQIRAWIRNLKQGLEYLGTDTPMQEKHTKAQAVLNLSPEGDAKLVVLKEESEALCSYEILENTRRQELNQTIGNIEDEWKRVLDMAQQLKHQAELQDTLCRELEDLQAQEESIQSWVREQLQMLRSLGKDLQPHEKLNKVQAVIDLGDEADSRLACLQRQGQCLYSYKELENERRSHIDQTQRAVEEEWRKVLQLAQELKNQSYKLSVIRERTLDPGLYISEKPWIPFV
;
A
#
# COMPACT_ATOMS: atom_id res chain seq x y z
N GLY A 1 13.87 88.96 36.71
CA GLY A 1 14.59 88.19 35.69
C GLY A 1 14.19 88.72 34.34
N ASP A 2 15.14 88.85 33.42
CA ASP A 2 14.90 89.33 32.07
C ASP A 2 14.05 88.31 31.29
N PRO A 3 12.87 88.70 30.74
CA PRO A 3 12.01 87.81 29.98
C PRO A 3 12.71 87.12 28.80
N LEU A 4 13.64 87.81 28.14
CA LEU A 4 14.34 87.31 26.96
C LEU A 4 15.30 86.16 27.29
N LEU A 5 15.99 86.25 28.44
CA LEU A 5 16.87 85.17 28.93
C LEU A 5 16.06 83.90 29.23
N ARG A 6 14.87 84.05 29.82
CA ARG A 6 13.98 82.93 30.12
C ARG A 6 13.46 82.24 28.86
N ASP A 7 13.16 83.01 27.81
CA ASP A 7 12.72 82.49 26.52
C ASP A 7 13.86 81.76 25.79
N CYS A 8 15.10 82.24 25.90
CA CYS A 8 16.29 81.56 25.37
C CYS A 8 16.58 80.23 26.07
N GLU A 9 16.51 80.19 27.41
CA GLU A 9 16.67 78.94 28.19
C GLU A 9 15.61 77.90 27.78
N THR A 10 14.35 78.32 27.67
CA THR A 10 13.24 77.46 27.23
C THR A 10 13.47 76.89 25.82
N LEU A 11 14.04 77.68 24.92
CA LEU A 11 14.34 77.25 23.55
C LEU A 11 15.47 76.21 23.53
N ILE A 12 16.53 76.41 24.32
CA ILE A 12 17.65 75.47 24.45
C ILE A 12 17.14 74.12 24.99
N ASP A 13 16.30 74.14 26.03
CA ASP A 13 15.71 72.92 26.61
C ASP A 13 14.86 72.16 25.59
N ARG A 14 14.11 72.87 24.73
CA ARG A 14 13.32 72.26 23.64
C ARG A 14 14.21 71.61 22.58
N TYR A 15 15.28 72.28 22.15
CA TYR A 15 16.22 71.69 21.18
C TYR A 15 16.95 70.49 21.77
N HIS A 16 17.33 70.55 23.05
CA HIS A 16 17.94 69.42 23.73
C HIS A 16 16.98 68.22 23.81
N SER A 17 15.71 68.47 24.17
CA SER A 17 14.66 67.44 24.21
C SER A 17 14.39 66.83 22.83
N LEU A 18 14.37 67.65 21.78
CA LEU A 18 14.23 67.18 20.40
C LEU A 18 15.45 66.35 19.96
N GLY A 19 16.65 66.74 20.36
CA GLY A 19 17.89 65.99 20.11
C GLY A 19 17.81 64.58 20.69
N ILE A 20 17.42 64.46 21.97
CA ILE A 20 17.22 63.16 22.64
C ILE A 20 16.16 62.33 21.92
N LEU A 21 15.05 62.94 21.52
CA LEU A 21 13.97 62.24 20.81
C LEU A 21 14.45 61.67 19.46
N LEU A 22 15.19 62.46 18.68
CA LEU A 22 15.71 62.05 17.38
C LEU A 22 16.79 60.97 17.51
N GLU A 23 17.64 61.05 18.54
CA GLU A 23 18.65 60.04 18.83
C GLU A 23 18.00 58.70 19.19
N ASN A 24 17.02 58.71 20.10
CA ASN A 24 16.24 57.52 20.44
C ASN A 24 15.51 56.93 19.22
N GLN A 25 14.94 57.78 18.36
CA GLN A 25 14.25 57.33 17.15
C GLN A 25 15.24 56.69 16.15
N ALA A 26 16.43 57.27 15.99
CA ALA A 26 17.48 56.71 15.13
C ALA A 26 17.96 55.35 15.65
N GLU A 27 18.10 55.18 16.96
CA GLU A 27 18.47 53.91 17.58
C GLU A 27 17.40 52.83 17.34
N VAL A 28 16.11 53.17 17.53
CA VAL A 28 14.99 52.27 17.24
C VAL A 28 14.96 51.87 15.76
N HIS A 29 15.16 52.81 14.83
CA HIS A 29 15.23 52.48 13.40
C HIS A 29 16.37 51.53 13.07
N LYS A 30 17.55 51.77 13.66
CA LYS A 30 18.71 50.89 13.47
C LYS A 30 18.43 49.48 13.98
N THR A 31 17.89 49.34 15.19
CA THR A 31 17.52 48.02 15.74
C THR A 31 16.48 47.32 14.87
N LEU A 32 15.48 48.05 14.38
CA LEU A 32 14.45 47.51 13.50
C LEU A 32 15.03 46.99 12.18
N ASP A 33 15.96 47.73 11.57
CA ASP A 33 16.64 47.32 10.34
C ASP A 33 17.50 46.07 10.58
N ASP A 34 18.30 46.04 11.66
CA ASP A 34 19.14 44.89 12.04
C ASP A 34 18.28 43.62 12.29
N GLN A 35 17.16 43.76 12.98
CA GLN A 35 16.22 42.65 13.23
C GLN A 35 15.51 42.20 11.96
N THR A 36 15.19 43.12 11.05
CA THR A 36 14.57 42.82 9.75
C THR A 36 15.53 42.03 8.86
N GLU A 37 16.80 42.40 8.81
CA GLU A 37 17.83 41.66 8.07
C GLU A 37 18.02 40.24 8.62
N THR A 38 18.01 40.10 9.95
CA THR A 38 18.08 38.81 10.64
C THR A 38 16.90 37.92 10.26
N PHE A 39 15.67 38.44 10.34
CA PHE A 39 14.46 37.73 9.93
C PHE A 39 14.53 37.28 8.47
N GLN A 40 14.93 38.17 7.54
CA GLN A 40 15.03 37.83 6.12
C GLN A 40 16.05 36.72 5.86
N THR A 41 17.19 36.76 6.56
CA THR A 41 18.23 35.73 6.49
C THR A 41 17.70 34.38 6.97
N ASN A 42 17.02 34.35 8.11
CA ASN A 42 16.43 33.14 8.67
C ASN A 42 15.34 32.58 7.75
N ALA A 43 14.46 33.44 7.23
CA ALA A 43 13.40 33.07 6.29
C ALA A 43 13.98 32.40 5.04
N GLU A 44 15.02 32.98 4.42
CA GLU A 44 15.61 32.40 3.21
C GLU A 44 16.37 31.10 3.50
N GLN A 45 17.03 30.97 4.64
CA GLN A 45 17.67 29.72 5.05
C GLN A 45 16.65 28.59 5.21
N ILE A 46 15.53 28.85 5.90
CA ILE A 46 14.44 27.89 6.06
C ILE A 46 13.85 27.54 4.69
N ARG A 47 13.60 28.53 3.85
CA ARG A 47 13.06 28.32 2.50
C ARG A 47 14.00 27.48 1.63
N ALA A 48 15.30 27.76 1.64
CA ALA A 48 16.30 26.98 0.91
C ALA A 48 16.34 25.52 1.40
N TRP A 49 16.26 25.31 2.72
CA TRP A 49 16.17 23.97 3.30
C TRP A 49 14.92 23.22 2.83
N ILE A 50 13.73 23.85 2.88
CA ILE A 50 12.48 23.26 2.37
C ILE A 50 12.59 22.91 0.88
N ARG A 51 13.15 23.82 0.07
CA ARG A 51 13.36 23.58 -1.37
C ARG A 51 14.28 22.38 -1.62
N ASN A 52 15.35 22.23 -0.84
CA ASN A 52 16.25 21.08 -0.97
C ASN A 52 15.54 19.76 -0.64
N LEU A 53 14.72 19.74 0.42
CA LEU A 53 13.90 18.57 0.75
C LEU A 53 12.90 18.25 -0.38
N LYS A 54 12.23 19.27 -0.90
CA LYS A 54 11.29 19.14 -2.01
C LYS A 54 11.95 18.53 -3.23
N GLN A 55 13.09 19.09 -3.66
CA GLN A 55 13.84 18.57 -4.80
C GLN A 55 14.25 17.12 -4.57
N GLY A 56 14.74 16.77 -3.38
CA GLY A 56 15.09 15.40 -3.02
C GLY A 56 13.94 14.41 -3.18
N LEU A 57 12.70 14.84 -2.97
CA LEU A 57 11.49 14.03 -3.22
C LEU A 57 11.08 14.04 -4.70
N GLU A 58 11.18 15.17 -5.40
CA GLU A 58 10.86 15.30 -6.84
C GLU A 58 11.81 14.47 -7.73
N TYR A 59 13.06 14.28 -7.32
CA TYR A 59 14.01 13.42 -8.02
C TYR A 59 13.69 11.91 -7.92
N LEU A 60 12.72 11.51 -7.10
CA LEU A 60 12.29 10.12 -6.96
C LEU A 60 11.39 9.74 -8.16
N GLY A 61 12.02 9.49 -9.30
CA GLY A 61 11.35 9.13 -10.55
C GLY A 61 10.61 7.78 -10.51
N THR A 62 10.02 7.39 -11.64
CA THR A 62 9.30 6.10 -11.77
C THR A 62 10.20 4.90 -11.47
N ASP A 63 11.48 5.00 -11.81
CA ASP A 63 12.44 3.90 -11.76
C ASP A 63 13.07 3.72 -10.37
N THR A 64 12.87 4.68 -9.45
CA THR A 64 13.37 4.57 -8.08
C THR A 64 12.62 3.46 -7.34
N PRO A 65 13.33 2.51 -6.70
CA PRO A 65 12.70 1.45 -5.93
C PRO A 65 11.73 2.00 -4.87
N MET A 66 10.57 1.36 -4.71
CA MET A 66 9.58 1.83 -3.73
C MET A 66 10.11 1.87 -2.30
N GLN A 67 10.98 0.94 -1.92
CA GLN A 67 11.61 0.95 -0.61
C GLN A 67 12.47 2.21 -0.38
N GLU A 68 13.14 2.68 -1.43
CA GLU A 68 13.91 3.93 -1.35
C GLU A 68 12.97 5.14 -1.26
N LYS A 69 11.89 5.16 -2.06
CA LYS A 69 10.85 6.20 -1.96
C LYS A 69 10.27 6.29 -0.56
N HIS A 70 9.91 5.14 0.03
CA HIS A 70 9.43 5.04 1.41
C HIS A 70 10.46 5.61 2.39
N THR A 71 11.72 5.18 2.28
CA THR A 71 12.79 5.60 3.20
C THR A 71 13.03 7.11 3.15
N LYS A 72 13.09 7.69 1.95
CA LYS A 72 13.30 9.13 1.74
C LYS A 72 12.10 9.94 2.21
N ALA A 73 10.89 9.52 1.87
CA ALA A 73 9.66 10.14 2.35
C ALA A 73 9.57 10.11 3.88
N GLN A 74 9.82 8.96 4.51
CA GLN A 74 9.81 8.83 5.96
C GLN A 74 10.88 9.69 6.63
N ALA A 75 12.07 9.83 6.03
CA ALA A 75 13.10 10.72 6.53
C ALA A 75 12.64 12.19 6.55
N VAL A 76 11.93 12.65 5.52
CA VAL A 76 11.34 14.00 5.49
C VAL A 76 10.24 14.15 6.55
N LEU A 77 9.34 13.18 6.68
CA LEU A 77 8.28 13.19 7.70
C LEU A 77 8.85 13.23 9.12
N ASN A 78 9.98 12.57 9.37
CA ASN A 78 10.67 12.63 10.66
C ASN A 78 11.22 14.02 10.99
N LEU A 79 11.40 14.88 9.99
CA LEU A 79 11.80 16.28 10.17
C LEU A 79 10.60 17.20 10.45
N SER A 80 9.36 16.69 10.49
CA SER A 80 8.16 17.49 10.82
C SER A 80 8.38 18.35 12.07
N PRO A 81 8.82 17.78 13.22
CA PRO A 81 8.99 18.58 14.44
C PRO A 81 10.08 19.65 14.31
N GLU A 82 11.14 19.39 13.56
CA GLU A 82 12.20 20.37 13.33
C GLU A 82 11.72 21.52 12.42
N GLY A 83 11.01 21.21 11.33
CA GLY A 83 10.46 22.23 10.45
C GLY A 83 9.41 23.09 11.17
N ASP A 84 8.54 22.46 11.96
CA ASP A 84 7.52 23.17 12.75
C ASP A 84 8.17 24.08 13.80
N ALA A 85 9.24 23.63 14.47
CA ALA A 85 9.99 24.45 15.41
C ALA A 85 10.65 25.67 14.72
N LYS A 86 11.22 25.50 13.52
CA LYS A 86 11.80 26.62 12.75
C LYS A 86 10.73 27.65 12.37
N LEU A 87 9.53 27.20 11.99
CA LEU A 87 8.41 28.09 11.67
C LEU A 87 7.90 28.87 12.89
N VAL A 88 7.85 28.23 14.06
CA VAL A 88 7.51 28.90 15.32
C VAL A 88 8.50 30.02 15.62
N VAL A 89 9.81 29.74 15.56
CA VAL A 89 10.85 30.76 15.79
C VAL A 89 10.71 31.91 14.80
N LEU A 90 10.52 31.62 13.50
CA LEU A 90 10.35 32.66 12.48
C LEU A 90 9.11 33.52 12.72
N LYS A 91 8.03 32.91 13.24
CA LYS A 91 6.81 33.61 13.62
C LYS A 91 7.04 34.53 14.83
N GLU A 92 7.72 34.05 15.86
CA GLU A 92 8.10 34.85 17.02
C GLU A 92 8.96 36.07 16.62
N GLU A 93 9.90 35.90 15.68
CA GLU A 93 10.70 36.99 15.12
C GLU A 93 9.83 38.05 14.41
N SER A 94 8.87 37.61 13.59
CA SER A 94 7.93 38.53 12.92
C SER A 94 7.00 39.24 13.92
N GLU A 95 6.52 38.55 14.95
CA GLU A 95 5.68 39.14 15.99
C GLU A 95 6.46 40.20 16.78
N ALA A 96 7.73 39.93 17.10
CA ALA A 96 8.63 40.91 17.72
C ALA A 96 8.83 42.15 16.83
N LEU A 97 9.06 41.97 15.52
CA LEU A 97 9.15 43.09 14.57
C LEU A 97 7.82 43.87 14.47
N CYS A 98 6.69 43.18 14.45
CA CYS A 98 5.37 43.81 14.36
C CYS A 98 5.00 44.62 15.60
N SER A 99 5.65 44.37 16.75
CA SER A 99 5.43 45.11 18.00
C SER A 99 5.92 46.56 17.95
N TYR A 100 6.83 46.89 17.03
CA TYR A 100 7.27 48.28 16.82
C TYR A 100 6.16 49.09 16.18
N GLU A 101 5.68 50.13 16.88
CA GLU A 101 4.63 51.03 16.38
C GLU A 101 5.07 51.76 15.10
N ILE A 102 6.36 52.09 14.99
CA ILE A 102 6.96 52.79 13.85
C ILE A 102 7.04 51.94 12.58
N LEU A 103 6.84 50.62 12.68
CA LEU A 103 6.85 49.73 11.52
C LEU A 103 5.61 49.96 10.65
N GLU A 104 5.82 50.22 9.36
CA GLU A 104 4.76 50.45 8.40
C GLU A 104 3.85 49.21 8.23
N ASN A 105 2.55 49.45 8.03
CA ASN A 105 1.58 48.36 7.82
C ASN A 105 1.90 47.49 6.61
N THR A 106 2.43 48.07 5.54
CA THR A 106 2.90 47.36 4.34
C THR A 106 4.01 46.38 4.69
N ARG A 107 5.02 46.81 5.47
CA ARG A 107 6.09 45.93 5.96
C ARG A 107 5.55 44.81 6.85
N ARG A 108 4.60 45.11 7.76
CA ARG A 108 3.92 44.05 8.56
C ARG A 108 3.21 43.02 7.67
N GLN A 109 2.57 43.45 6.59
CA GLN A 109 1.93 42.55 5.63
C GLN A 109 2.95 41.69 4.90
N GLU A 110 4.09 42.25 4.48
CA GLU A 110 5.17 41.51 3.81
C GLU A 110 5.80 40.42 4.70
N LEU A 111 6.01 40.73 6.00
CA LEU A 111 6.50 39.75 6.98
C LEU A 111 5.53 38.57 7.12
N ASN A 112 4.24 38.87 7.30
CA ASN A 112 3.20 37.85 7.41
C ASN A 112 3.05 37.01 6.13
N GLN A 113 3.12 37.65 4.96
CA GLN A 113 3.07 36.94 3.68
C GLN A 113 4.28 36.02 3.50
N THR A 114 5.46 36.46 3.95
CA THR A 114 6.69 35.65 3.91
C THR A 114 6.55 34.38 4.73
N ILE A 115 6.04 34.49 5.96
CA ILE A 115 5.78 33.32 6.82
C ILE A 115 4.75 32.40 6.16
N GLY A 116 3.60 32.94 5.74
CA GLY A 116 2.53 32.14 5.12
C GLY A 116 3.02 31.35 3.90
N ASN A 117 3.86 31.97 3.06
CA ASN A 117 4.45 31.30 1.90
C ASN A 117 5.36 30.13 2.31
N ILE A 118 6.19 30.30 3.34
CA ILE A 118 7.11 29.26 3.83
C ILE A 118 6.32 28.14 4.50
N GLU A 119 5.29 28.46 5.29
CA GLU A 119 4.38 27.47 5.88
C GLU A 119 3.66 26.63 4.80
N ASP A 120 3.19 27.28 3.73
CA ASP A 120 2.52 26.58 2.62
C ASP A 120 3.49 25.75 1.77
N GLU A 121 4.73 26.19 1.60
CA GLU A 121 5.79 25.36 1.00
C GLU A 121 6.10 24.13 1.88
N TRP A 122 6.19 24.32 3.19
CA TRP A 122 6.46 23.24 4.13
C TRP A 122 5.36 22.18 4.12
N LYS A 123 4.10 22.59 4.22
CA LYS A 123 2.93 21.68 4.15
C LYS A 123 2.94 20.88 2.86
N ARG A 124 3.22 21.51 1.71
CA ARG A 124 3.31 20.81 0.42
C ARG A 124 4.40 19.74 0.39
N VAL A 125 5.55 19.99 1.03
CA VAL A 125 6.62 19.01 1.13
C VAL A 125 6.21 17.82 2.01
N LEU A 126 5.55 18.08 3.14
CA LEU A 126 5.02 17.02 4.00
C LEU A 126 3.93 16.19 3.29
N ASP A 127 3.00 16.84 2.60
CA ASP A 127 1.96 16.16 1.82
C ASP A 127 2.56 15.27 0.72
N MET A 128 3.57 15.77 0.01
CA MET A 128 4.27 14.99 -1.02
C MET A 128 5.00 13.80 -0.41
N ALA A 129 5.68 13.96 0.72
CA ALA A 129 6.31 12.86 1.44
C ALA A 129 5.27 11.82 1.90
N GLN A 130 4.13 12.26 2.46
CA GLN A 130 3.05 11.39 2.90
C GLN A 130 2.47 10.58 1.74
N GLN A 131 2.25 11.20 0.58
CA GLN A 131 1.75 10.53 -0.62
C GLN A 131 2.74 9.47 -1.15
N LEU A 132 4.03 9.81 -1.22
CA LEU A 132 5.07 8.87 -1.66
C LEU A 132 5.19 7.68 -0.71
N LYS A 133 5.14 7.92 0.59
CA LYS A 133 5.14 6.87 1.61
C LYS A 133 3.93 5.94 1.42
N HIS A 134 2.73 6.51 1.34
CA HIS A 134 1.51 5.74 1.16
C HIS A 134 1.53 4.89 -0.12
N GLN A 135 2.01 5.47 -1.23
CA GLN A 135 2.17 4.73 -2.49
C GLN A 135 3.10 3.53 -2.34
N ALA A 136 4.23 3.70 -1.64
CA ALA A 136 5.18 2.62 -1.42
C ALA A 136 4.61 1.52 -0.51
N GLU A 137 3.89 1.88 0.56
CA GLU A 137 3.22 0.92 1.46
C GLU A 137 2.10 0.14 0.75
N LEU A 138 1.35 0.81 -0.11
CA LEU A 138 0.31 0.20 -0.93
C LEU A 138 0.91 -0.80 -1.91
N GLN A 139 2.01 -0.44 -2.57
CA GLN A 139 2.69 -1.32 -3.49
C GLN A 139 3.32 -2.52 -2.78
N ASP A 140 3.92 -2.34 -1.60
CA ASP A 140 4.43 -3.46 -0.78
C ASP A 140 3.31 -4.44 -0.40
N THR A 141 2.17 -3.90 0.06
CA THR A 141 1.00 -4.72 0.41
C THR A 141 0.49 -5.50 -0.79
N LEU A 142 0.36 -4.84 -1.94
CA LEU A 142 -0.09 -5.47 -3.18
C LEU A 142 0.89 -6.57 -3.63
N CYS A 143 2.20 -6.34 -3.53
CA CYS A 143 3.22 -7.35 -3.83
C CYS A 143 3.07 -8.58 -2.93
N ARG A 144 2.94 -8.39 -1.62
CA ARG A 144 2.76 -9.50 -0.67
C ARG A 144 1.47 -10.29 -0.94
N GLU A 145 0.35 -9.61 -1.19
CA GLU A 145 -0.90 -10.29 -1.49
C GLU A 145 -0.85 -11.08 -2.82
N LEU A 146 -0.11 -10.58 -3.82
CA LEU A 146 0.12 -11.30 -5.07
C LEU A 146 1.01 -12.53 -4.87
N GLU A 147 2.08 -12.42 -4.07
CA GLU A 147 2.95 -13.54 -3.71
C GLU A 147 2.17 -14.62 -2.95
N ASP A 148 1.34 -14.22 -1.98
CA ASP A 148 0.48 -15.13 -1.22
C ASP A 148 -0.53 -15.85 -2.13
N LEU A 149 -1.16 -15.12 -3.06
CA LEU A 149 -2.08 -15.72 -4.04
C LEU A 149 -1.34 -16.73 -4.92
N GLN A 150 -0.17 -16.36 -5.46
CA GLN A 150 0.62 -17.25 -6.30
C GLN A 150 1.01 -18.53 -5.53
N ALA A 151 1.43 -18.41 -4.26
CA ALA A 151 1.78 -19.56 -3.44
C ALA A 151 0.57 -20.49 -3.21
N GLN A 152 -0.64 -19.93 -3.03
CA GLN A 152 -1.86 -20.72 -2.93
C GLN A 152 -2.23 -21.41 -4.24
N GLU A 153 -2.10 -20.71 -5.37
CA GLU A 153 -2.34 -21.26 -6.70
C GLU A 153 -1.40 -22.47 -6.95
N GLU A 154 -0.11 -22.32 -6.69
CA GLU A 154 0.88 -23.38 -6.85
C GLU A 154 0.62 -24.58 -5.93
N SER A 155 0.23 -24.30 -4.67
CA SER A 155 -0.11 -25.33 -3.68
C SER A 155 -1.31 -26.15 -4.13
N ILE A 156 -2.39 -25.49 -4.55
CA ILE A 156 -3.61 -26.15 -4.99
C ILE A 156 -3.37 -26.90 -6.30
N GLN A 157 -2.68 -26.30 -7.26
CA GLN A 157 -2.34 -26.97 -8.52
C GLN A 157 -1.51 -28.24 -8.28
N SER A 158 -0.54 -28.18 -7.36
CA SER A 158 0.28 -29.36 -7.02
C SER A 158 -0.57 -30.46 -6.38
N TRP A 159 -1.47 -30.10 -5.46
CA TRP A 159 -2.42 -31.04 -4.88
C TRP A 159 -3.36 -31.67 -5.93
N VAL A 160 -3.88 -30.88 -6.88
CA VAL A 160 -4.71 -31.39 -8.00
C VAL A 160 -3.93 -32.38 -8.86
N ARG A 161 -2.67 -32.05 -9.18
CA ARG A 161 -1.79 -32.93 -9.97
C ARG A 161 -1.48 -34.25 -9.25
N GLU A 162 -1.31 -34.22 -7.94
CA GLU A 162 -1.15 -35.43 -7.13
C GLU A 162 -2.38 -36.34 -7.21
N GLN A 163 -3.59 -35.78 -7.11
CA GLN A 163 -4.83 -36.56 -7.27
C GLN A 163 -4.91 -37.18 -8.67
N LEU A 164 -4.58 -36.40 -9.71
CA LEU A 164 -4.56 -36.89 -11.09
C LEU A 164 -3.57 -38.04 -11.29
N GLN A 165 -2.36 -37.91 -10.73
CA GLN A 165 -1.31 -38.92 -10.83
C GLN A 165 -1.70 -40.19 -10.08
N MET A 166 -2.30 -40.05 -8.89
CA MET A 166 -2.81 -41.18 -8.12
C MET A 166 -3.84 -41.97 -8.94
N LEU A 167 -4.83 -41.28 -9.53
CA LEU A 167 -5.84 -41.93 -10.37
C LEU A 167 -5.23 -42.62 -11.59
N ARG A 168 -4.25 -42.00 -12.26
CA ARG A 168 -3.54 -42.58 -13.42
C ARG A 168 -2.71 -43.81 -13.05
N SER A 169 -2.21 -43.87 -11.81
CA SER A 169 -1.41 -45.00 -11.32
C SER A 169 -2.24 -46.23 -10.93
N LEU A 170 -3.57 -46.13 -10.91
CA LEU A 170 -4.47 -47.26 -10.61
C LEU A 170 -4.38 -48.32 -11.72
N GLY A 171 -3.45 -49.26 -11.54
CA GLY A 171 -3.20 -50.37 -12.46
C GLY A 171 -4.39 -51.32 -12.65
N LYS A 172 -4.29 -52.17 -13.67
CA LYS A 172 -5.28 -53.22 -13.96
C LYS A 172 -5.25 -54.37 -12.93
N ASP A 173 -4.14 -54.51 -12.22
CA ASP A 173 -3.89 -55.63 -11.28
C ASP A 173 -4.38 -55.34 -9.86
N LEU A 174 -4.83 -54.12 -9.57
CA LEU A 174 -5.44 -53.79 -8.27
C LEU A 174 -6.77 -54.51 -8.10
N GLN A 175 -7.06 -54.97 -6.88
CA GLN A 175 -8.37 -55.57 -6.61
C GLN A 175 -9.49 -54.54 -6.88
N PRO A 176 -10.61 -54.93 -7.51
CA PRO A 176 -11.68 -54.00 -7.87
C PRO A 176 -12.22 -53.19 -6.69
N HIS A 177 -12.29 -53.79 -5.49
CA HIS A 177 -12.77 -53.08 -4.30
C HIS A 177 -11.76 -52.02 -3.83
N GLU A 178 -10.46 -52.31 -3.85
CA GLU A 178 -9.42 -51.37 -3.42
C GLU A 178 -9.35 -50.18 -4.38
N LYS A 179 -9.50 -50.46 -5.69
CA LYS A 179 -9.60 -49.44 -6.73
C LYS A 179 -10.82 -48.55 -6.51
N LEU A 180 -11.98 -49.13 -6.24
CA LEU A 180 -13.21 -48.38 -5.96
C LEU A 180 -13.06 -47.48 -4.74
N ASN A 181 -12.47 -47.99 -3.65
CA ASN A 181 -12.24 -47.21 -2.43
C ASN A 181 -11.34 -45.99 -2.69
N LYS A 182 -10.23 -46.16 -3.42
CA LYS A 182 -9.33 -45.04 -3.77
C LYS A 182 -9.97 -44.01 -4.69
N VAL A 183 -10.76 -44.45 -5.66
CA VAL A 183 -11.51 -43.55 -6.55
C VAL A 183 -12.59 -42.79 -5.79
N GLN A 184 -13.32 -43.46 -4.91
CA GLN A 184 -14.34 -42.83 -4.08
C GLN A 184 -13.72 -41.78 -3.16
N ALA A 185 -12.56 -42.07 -2.55
CA ALA A 185 -11.86 -41.09 -1.73
C ALA A 185 -11.52 -39.79 -2.49
N VAL A 186 -11.20 -39.84 -3.79
CA VAL A 186 -10.98 -38.62 -4.59
C VAL A 186 -12.28 -37.88 -4.87
N ILE A 187 -13.38 -38.60 -5.13
CA ILE A 187 -14.69 -37.99 -5.34
C ILE A 187 -15.15 -37.27 -4.07
N ASP A 188 -14.88 -37.87 -2.90
CA ASP A 188 -15.22 -37.30 -1.59
C ASP A 188 -14.39 -36.04 -1.25
N LEU A 189 -13.29 -35.78 -1.97
CA LEU A 189 -12.54 -34.51 -1.89
C LEU A 189 -13.21 -33.35 -2.64
N GLY A 190 -14.37 -33.56 -3.27
CA GLY A 190 -15.12 -32.53 -3.99
C GLY A 190 -15.35 -31.25 -3.17
N ASP A 191 -15.89 -31.39 -1.96
CA ASP A 191 -16.20 -30.25 -1.09
C ASP A 191 -14.93 -29.48 -0.65
N GLU A 192 -13.81 -30.20 -0.43
CA GLU A 192 -12.51 -29.60 -0.10
C GLU A 192 -11.95 -28.84 -1.30
N ALA A 193 -12.05 -29.40 -2.51
CA ALA A 193 -11.64 -28.72 -3.73
C ALA A 193 -12.46 -27.46 -4.00
N ASP A 194 -13.79 -27.55 -3.85
CA ASP A 194 -14.69 -26.41 -4.03
C ASP A 194 -14.37 -25.31 -3.00
N SER A 195 -14.06 -25.68 -1.76
CA SER A 195 -13.64 -24.74 -0.72
C SER A 195 -12.31 -24.03 -1.05
N ARG A 196 -11.33 -24.78 -1.58
CA ARG A 196 -10.02 -24.24 -2.02
C ARG A 196 -10.17 -23.29 -3.21
N LEU A 197 -10.92 -23.71 -4.24
CA LEU A 197 -11.18 -22.90 -5.43
C LEU A 197 -11.95 -21.62 -5.08
N ALA A 198 -12.96 -21.72 -4.21
CA ALA A 198 -13.68 -20.55 -3.72
C ALA A 198 -12.80 -19.61 -2.88
N CYS A 199 -11.80 -20.14 -2.17
CA CYS A 199 -10.81 -19.33 -1.46
C CYS A 199 -9.92 -18.54 -2.43
N LEU A 200 -9.36 -19.21 -3.44
CA LEU A 200 -8.55 -18.58 -4.49
C LEU A 200 -9.33 -17.48 -5.22
N GLN A 201 -10.57 -17.77 -5.63
CA GLN A 201 -11.43 -16.79 -6.30
C GLN A 201 -11.66 -15.55 -5.44
N ARG A 202 -11.96 -15.74 -4.13
CA ARG A 202 -12.16 -14.60 -3.22
C ARG A 202 -10.91 -13.76 -3.06
N GLN A 203 -9.74 -14.38 -2.95
CA GLN A 203 -8.46 -13.65 -2.87
C GLN A 203 -8.18 -12.86 -4.15
N GLY A 204 -8.39 -13.46 -5.33
CA GLY A 204 -8.29 -12.75 -6.61
C GLY A 204 -9.24 -11.56 -6.70
N GLN A 205 -10.48 -11.71 -6.21
CA GLN A 205 -11.45 -10.62 -6.16
C GLN A 205 -11.05 -9.49 -5.20
N CYS A 206 -10.46 -9.82 -4.04
CA CYS A 206 -9.92 -8.82 -3.12
C CYS A 206 -8.86 -7.95 -3.83
N LEU A 207 -7.98 -8.56 -4.61
CA LEU A 207 -6.95 -7.86 -5.38
C LEU A 207 -7.52 -6.88 -6.42
N TYR A 208 -8.71 -7.14 -6.96
CA TYR A 208 -9.35 -6.23 -7.94
C TYR A 208 -9.83 -4.91 -7.35
N SER A 209 -9.90 -4.80 -6.02
CA SER A 209 -10.19 -3.55 -5.33
C SER A 209 -9.06 -2.53 -5.43
N TYR A 210 -7.82 -2.99 -5.64
CA TYR A 210 -6.66 -2.11 -5.85
C TYR A 210 -6.71 -1.50 -7.26
N LYS A 211 -6.76 -0.16 -7.33
CA LYS A 211 -6.80 0.57 -8.61
C LYS A 211 -5.47 0.49 -9.36
N GLU A 212 -4.40 0.33 -8.61
CA GLU A 212 -3.01 0.22 -9.04
C GLU A 212 -2.70 -1.16 -9.63
N LEU A 213 -3.58 -2.14 -9.47
CA LEU A 213 -3.39 -3.47 -10.05
C LEU A 213 -3.54 -3.43 -11.57
N GLU A 214 -2.43 -3.67 -12.26
CA GLU A 214 -2.30 -3.69 -13.71
C GLU A 214 -3.23 -4.72 -14.39
N ASN A 215 -3.76 -4.38 -15.56
CA ASN A 215 -4.64 -5.26 -16.34
C ASN A 215 -3.99 -6.58 -16.73
N GLU A 216 -2.66 -6.57 -16.97
CA GLU A 216 -1.91 -7.79 -17.27
C GLU A 216 -1.90 -8.76 -16.07
N ARG A 217 -1.68 -8.23 -14.86
CA ARG A 217 -1.76 -9.03 -13.61
C ARG A 217 -3.16 -9.56 -13.37
N ARG A 218 -4.20 -8.75 -13.62
CA ARG A 218 -5.61 -9.21 -13.54
C ARG A 218 -5.87 -10.38 -14.50
N SER A 219 -5.41 -10.25 -15.75
CA SER A 219 -5.53 -11.30 -16.76
C SER A 219 -4.77 -12.58 -16.35
N HIS A 220 -3.58 -12.44 -15.75
CA HIS A 220 -2.81 -13.57 -15.23
C HIS A 220 -3.57 -14.31 -14.12
N ILE A 221 -4.11 -13.59 -13.12
CA ILE A 221 -4.93 -14.17 -12.05
C ILE A 221 -6.10 -14.95 -12.64
N ASP A 222 -6.86 -14.34 -13.55
CA ASP A 222 -8.01 -15.01 -14.18
C ASP A 222 -7.59 -16.26 -14.97
N GLN A 223 -6.42 -16.25 -15.62
CA GLN A 223 -5.92 -17.39 -16.40
C GLN A 223 -5.50 -18.55 -15.48
N THR A 224 -4.75 -18.28 -14.43
CA THR A 224 -4.26 -19.32 -13.51
C THR A 224 -5.42 -19.96 -12.74
N GLN A 225 -6.36 -19.16 -12.23
CA GLN A 225 -7.55 -19.69 -11.55
C GLN A 225 -8.37 -20.61 -12.46
N ARG A 226 -8.62 -20.19 -13.71
CA ARG A 226 -9.31 -21.03 -14.71
C ARG A 226 -8.53 -22.31 -15.03
N ALA A 227 -7.20 -22.24 -15.07
CA ALA A 227 -6.37 -23.42 -15.33
C ALA A 227 -6.48 -24.45 -14.21
N VAL A 228 -6.43 -24.02 -12.94
CA VAL A 228 -6.56 -24.89 -11.77
C VAL A 228 -7.96 -25.53 -11.72
N GLU A 229 -9.02 -24.76 -11.98
CA GLU A 229 -10.39 -25.28 -12.06
C GLU A 229 -10.57 -26.34 -13.15
N GLU A 230 -9.99 -26.11 -14.33
CA GLU A 230 -10.04 -27.06 -15.45
C GLU A 230 -9.22 -28.32 -15.16
N GLU A 231 -8.07 -28.21 -14.48
CA GLU A 231 -7.31 -29.38 -14.03
C GLU A 231 -8.11 -30.23 -13.04
N TRP A 232 -8.79 -29.61 -12.07
CA TRP A 232 -9.65 -30.33 -11.12
C TRP A 232 -10.83 -31.02 -11.83
N ARG A 233 -11.45 -30.35 -12.80
CA ARG A 233 -12.52 -30.91 -13.63
C ARG A 233 -12.08 -32.21 -14.33
N LYS A 234 -10.83 -32.24 -14.84
CA LYS A 234 -10.24 -33.45 -15.45
C LYS A 234 -10.02 -34.57 -14.43
N VAL A 235 -9.63 -34.24 -13.20
CA VAL A 235 -9.51 -35.23 -12.10
C VAL A 235 -10.85 -35.89 -11.82
N LEU A 236 -11.91 -35.09 -11.62
CA LEU A 236 -13.26 -35.61 -11.36
C LEU A 236 -13.78 -36.46 -12.51
N GLN A 237 -13.57 -36.03 -13.76
CA GLN A 237 -13.98 -36.80 -14.93
C GLN A 237 -13.29 -38.17 -14.99
N LEU A 238 -11.97 -38.22 -14.73
CA LEU A 238 -11.22 -39.46 -14.69
C LEU A 238 -11.67 -40.38 -13.55
N ALA A 239 -11.90 -39.81 -12.35
CA ALA A 239 -12.39 -40.56 -11.20
C ALA A 239 -13.75 -41.22 -11.52
N GLN A 240 -14.68 -40.46 -12.11
CA GLN A 240 -16.00 -40.98 -12.46
C GLN A 240 -15.93 -42.10 -13.50
N GLU A 241 -15.06 -41.97 -14.51
CA GLU A 241 -14.85 -43.03 -15.51
C GLU A 241 -14.28 -44.31 -14.88
N LEU A 242 -13.29 -44.20 -14.01
CA LEU A 242 -12.69 -45.33 -13.30
C LEU A 242 -13.69 -46.02 -12.35
N LYS A 243 -14.57 -45.25 -11.70
CA LYS A 243 -15.68 -45.75 -10.87
C LYS A 243 -16.64 -46.59 -11.71
N ASN A 244 -17.09 -46.05 -12.84
CA ASN A 244 -18.00 -46.73 -13.76
C ASN A 244 -17.41 -48.04 -14.32
N GLN A 245 -16.12 -48.04 -14.67
CA GLN A 245 -15.40 -49.24 -15.13
C GLN A 245 -15.31 -50.31 -14.04
N SER A 246 -15.01 -49.91 -12.80
CA SER A 246 -14.89 -50.87 -11.69
C SER A 246 -16.24 -51.52 -11.34
N TYR A 247 -17.35 -50.77 -11.40
CA TYR A 247 -18.70 -51.35 -11.25
C TYR A 247 -19.05 -52.33 -12.36
N LYS A 248 -18.70 -52.03 -13.62
CA LYS A 248 -18.92 -52.98 -14.73
C LYS A 248 -18.17 -54.29 -14.51
N LEU A 249 -16.92 -54.21 -14.06
CA LEU A 249 -16.08 -55.39 -13.82
C LEU A 249 -16.55 -56.22 -12.61
N SER A 250 -17.07 -55.60 -11.55
CA SER A 250 -17.63 -56.33 -10.40
C SER A 250 -18.89 -57.11 -10.79
N VAL A 251 -19.80 -56.49 -11.54
CA VAL A 251 -21.04 -57.13 -12.02
C VAL A 251 -20.74 -58.31 -12.95
N ILE A 252 -19.74 -58.19 -13.83
CA ILE A 252 -19.31 -59.29 -14.69
C ILE A 252 -18.74 -60.44 -13.84
N ARG A 253 -17.90 -60.13 -12.84
CA ARG A 253 -17.27 -61.13 -11.96
C ARG A 253 -18.30 -61.90 -11.13
N GLU A 254 -19.32 -61.22 -10.59
CA GLU A 254 -20.43 -61.86 -9.87
C GLU A 254 -21.24 -62.81 -10.77
N ARG A 255 -21.56 -62.39 -12.00
CA ARG A 255 -22.30 -63.23 -12.96
C ARG A 255 -21.53 -64.47 -13.43
N THR A 256 -20.20 -64.40 -13.44
CA THR A 256 -19.35 -65.55 -13.79
C THR A 256 -19.14 -66.53 -12.64
N LEU A 257 -19.41 -66.12 -11.40
CA LEU A 257 -19.23 -66.95 -10.19
C LEU A 257 -20.52 -67.66 -9.74
N ASP A 258 -21.67 -67.41 -10.40
CA ASP A 258 -22.95 -68.08 -10.09
C ASP A 258 -23.57 -68.78 -11.32
N PRO A 259 -23.12 -70.00 -11.69
CA PRO A 259 -23.70 -70.77 -12.81
C PRO A 259 -24.88 -71.69 -12.41
N GLY A 260 -25.42 -71.57 -11.20
CA GLY A 260 -26.23 -72.63 -10.58
C GLY A 260 -27.75 -72.41 -10.59
N LEU A 261 -28.41 -72.57 -11.75
CA LEU A 261 -29.81 -73.04 -11.85
C LEU A 261 -30.22 -73.29 -13.32
N TYR A 262 -29.56 -74.26 -13.97
CA TYR A 262 -30.16 -74.95 -15.11
C TYR A 262 -30.74 -76.27 -14.63
N ILE A 263 -32.07 -76.32 -14.61
CA ILE A 263 -32.89 -77.51 -14.33
C ILE A 263 -32.52 -78.58 -15.36
N SER A 264 -31.99 -79.71 -14.88
CA SER A 264 -31.77 -80.91 -15.67
C SER A 264 -33.11 -81.62 -15.88
N GLU A 265 -33.77 -81.38 -17.02
CA GLU A 265 -34.76 -82.32 -17.54
C GLU A 265 -34.01 -83.44 -18.26
N LYS A 266 -33.95 -84.61 -17.62
CA LYS A 266 -33.48 -85.84 -18.26
C LYS A 266 -34.59 -86.39 -19.19
N PRO A 267 -34.28 -86.84 -20.41
CA PRO A 267 -35.24 -87.54 -21.25
C PRO A 267 -35.44 -88.97 -20.75
N TRP A 268 -36.70 -89.37 -20.62
CA TRP A 268 -37.11 -90.77 -20.44
C TRP A 268 -36.81 -91.58 -21.71
N ILE A 269 -36.06 -92.67 -21.58
CA ILE A 269 -35.91 -93.71 -22.62
C ILE A 269 -36.52 -95.00 -22.07
N PRO A 270 -37.43 -95.69 -22.79
CA PRO A 270 -38.05 -96.93 -22.35
C PRO A 270 -37.22 -98.16 -22.76
N PHE A 271 -37.24 -99.22 -21.97
CA PHE A 271 -36.86 -100.56 -22.43
C PHE A 271 -37.77 -101.63 -21.81
N VAL A 272 -38.42 -102.35 -22.74
CA VAL A 272 -38.95 -103.73 -22.80
C VAL A 272 -39.09 -104.51 -21.50
#